data_AF-A0A826H199-F1
#
_entry.id   AF-A0A826H199-F1
#
_cell.length_a   1.000
_cell.length_b   1.000
_cell.length_c   1.000
_cell.angle_alpha   90.00
_cell.angle_beta   90.00
_cell.angle_gamma   90.00
#
_symmetry.space_group_name_H-M   'P 1'
#
loop_
_entity.id
_entity.type
_entity.pdbx_description
1 polymer ?
#
loop_
_entity_poly.entity_id
_entity_poly.type
_entity_poly.pdbx_seq_one_letter_code
_entity_poly.pdbx_strand_id
1 'polypeptide(L)'
;MSTINNIYKSDFKDFTSGGDPNLFRYFIAFNLKLIKENGNLTYLVPSALWSESSSRSLRRHIFANYKLNYIYQFQNQKRFKDVVSFFKFAIFQLSNTKVPTSNFKAKFMIQSSDDILKEITRDLKNSKDDAYKGIELNINQIKKLSPIQESIIEFKDSKELILINKMFSKFSTLSEEYINFKKGLVLSIKNRKSLLKEYNNVNFIFLYSRANIYSLIQDFFEDKNSKESSKNYYGSIKMT
;
A
#
# COMPACT_ATOMS: atom_id res chain seq x y z
N MET A 1 31.07 5.65 -5.02
CA MET A 1 29.68 5.31 -4.63
C MET A 1 29.54 4.87 -3.16
N SER A 2 30.50 4.15 -2.57
CA SER A 2 30.43 3.67 -1.16
C SER A 2 30.41 4.79 -0.11
N THR A 3 31.22 5.84 -0.30
CA THR A 3 31.34 6.96 0.66
C THR A 3 30.04 7.75 0.81
N ILE A 4 29.40 8.09 -0.31
CA ILE A 4 28.11 8.81 -0.32
C ILE A 4 27.01 7.98 0.35
N ASN A 5 26.96 6.68 0.06
CA ASN A 5 25.95 5.80 0.66
C ASN A 5 26.17 5.64 2.18
N ASN A 6 27.42 5.69 2.64
CA ASN A 6 27.76 5.67 4.05
C ASN A 6 27.39 6.97 4.76
N ILE A 7 27.59 8.14 4.13
CA ILE A 7 27.17 9.45 4.66
C ILE A 7 25.64 9.47 4.86
N TYR A 8 24.87 9.04 3.85
CA TYR A 8 23.41 8.98 4.02
C TYR A 8 22.98 8.00 5.11
N LYS A 9 23.69 6.87 5.29
CA LYS A 9 23.40 5.91 6.36
C LYS A 9 23.75 6.45 7.75
N SER A 10 24.82 7.24 7.91
CA SER A 10 25.19 7.80 9.21
C SER A 10 24.21 8.88 9.66
N ASP A 11 23.77 9.72 8.71
CA ASP A 11 23.07 10.97 9.02
C ASP A 11 21.54 10.82 9.00
N PHE A 12 21.01 9.73 8.42
CA PHE A 12 19.57 9.46 8.30
C PHE A 12 19.12 8.18 9.02
N LYS A 13 19.64 7.94 10.22
CA LYS A 13 19.24 6.79 11.05
C LYS A 13 17.79 6.86 11.53
N ASP A 14 17.27 8.07 11.72
CA ASP A 14 15.96 8.38 12.34
C ASP A 14 14.78 7.59 11.72
N PHE A 15 14.86 7.26 10.43
CA PHE A 15 13.78 6.59 9.69
C PHE A 15 14.15 5.22 9.12
N THR A 16 15.27 4.65 9.55
CA THR A 16 15.66 3.30 9.15
C THR A 16 14.69 2.26 9.74
N SER A 17 14.12 1.40 8.89
CA SER A 17 13.18 0.34 9.29
C SER A 17 13.66 -1.04 8.83
N GLY A 18 14.97 -1.19 8.61
CA GLY A 18 15.57 -2.30 7.88
C GLY A 18 15.49 -2.14 6.35
N GLY A 19 16.26 -2.97 5.64
CA GLY A 19 16.42 -2.92 4.19
C GLY A 19 17.50 -1.94 3.73
N ASP A 20 17.83 -1.99 2.44
CA ASP A 20 18.86 -1.14 1.85
C ASP A 20 18.46 0.34 1.90
N PRO A 21 19.43 1.27 2.00
CA PRO A 21 19.17 2.70 1.89
C PRO A 21 18.49 3.01 0.56
N ASN A 22 17.50 3.90 0.56
CA ASN A 22 16.90 4.40 -0.68
C ASN A 22 16.76 5.92 -0.62
N LEU A 23 17.34 6.59 -1.61
CA LEU A 23 17.47 8.05 -1.67
C LEU A 23 16.13 8.77 -1.56
N PHE A 24 15.03 8.22 -2.12
CA PHE A 24 13.74 8.90 -2.02
C PHE A 24 13.27 9.06 -0.56
N ARG A 25 13.57 8.09 0.31
CA ARG A 25 13.20 8.14 1.74
C ARG A 25 13.96 9.25 2.45
N TYR A 26 15.26 9.37 2.17
CA TYR A 26 16.09 10.43 2.74
C TYR A 26 15.67 11.80 2.25
N PHE A 27 15.36 11.92 0.96
CA PHE A 27 14.88 13.16 0.38
C PHE A 27 13.59 13.64 1.06
N ILE A 28 12.62 12.73 1.27
CA ILE A 28 11.39 13.07 2.00
C ILE A 28 11.70 13.44 3.45
N ALA A 29 12.44 12.59 4.16
CA ALA A 29 12.79 12.82 5.57
C ALA A 29 13.47 14.18 5.79
N PHE A 30 14.37 14.57 4.89
CA PHE A 30 15.04 15.86 4.93
C PHE A 30 14.06 17.02 4.70
N ASN A 31 13.24 16.94 3.65
CA ASN A 31 12.31 18.01 3.32
C ASN A 31 11.18 18.18 4.36
N LEU A 32 10.82 17.11 5.08
CA LEU A 32 9.95 17.22 6.26
C LEU A 32 10.57 18.10 7.36
N LYS A 33 11.90 18.14 7.52
CA LYS A 33 12.57 19.03 8.48
C LYS A 33 12.59 20.49 8.00
N LEU A 34 12.43 20.74 6.69
CA LEU A 34 12.52 22.06 6.08
C LEU A 34 11.18 22.77 5.88
N ILE A 35 10.08 22.02 5.80
CA ILE A 35 8.74 22.60 5.60
C ILE A 35 8.38 23.51 6.79
N LYS A 36 8.07 24.78 6.50
CA LYS A 36 7.61 25.73 7.52
C LYS A 36 6.25 25.32 8.08
N GLU A 37 5.92 25.80 9.27
CA GLU A 37 4.58 25.66 9.84
C GLU A 37 3.52 26.21 8.87
N ASN A 38 2.39 25.51 8.76
CA ASN A 38 1.33 25.74 7.77
C ASN A 38 1.77 25.64 6.30
N GLY A 39 3.01 25.23 6.02
CA GLY A 39 3.48 24.92 4.69
C GLY A 39 2.91 23.62 4.15
N ASN A 40 2.91 23.48 2.83
CA ASN A 40 2.50 22.28 2.12
C ASN A 40 3.67 21.64 1.38
N LEU A 41 3.73 20.30 1.39
CA LEU A 41 4.68 19.51 0.64
C LEU A 41 3.90 18.57 -0.28
N THR A 42 4.04 18.74 -1.60
CA THR A 42 3.42 17.86 -2.58
C THR A 42 4.50 17.19 -3.42
N TYR A 43 4.58 15.85 -3.38
CA TYR A 43 5.60 15.09 -4.11
C TYR A 43 5.02 13.95 -4.93
N LEU A 44 5.72 13.65 -6.02
CA LEU A 44 5.65 12.40 -6.77
C LEU A 44 6.83 11.51 -6.35
N VAL A 45 6.53 10.33 -5.83
CA VAL A 45 7.54 9.39 -5.30
C VAL A 45 7.18 7.95 -5.63
N PRO A 46 8.10 6.98 -5.45
CA PRO A 46 7.72 5.57 -5.44
C PRO A 46 6.61 5.29 -4.42
N SER A 47 5.58 4.54 -4.84
CA SER A 47 4.48 4.12 -3.96
C SER A 47 4.95 3.28 -2.75
N ALA A 48 6.16 2.73 -2.83
CA ALA A 48 6.87 2.05 -1.74
C ALA A 48 6.92 2.84 -0.43
N LEU A 49 6.81 4.18 -0.47
CA LEU A 49 6.61 4.98 0.74
C LEU A 49 5.41 4.48 1.56
N TRP A 50 4.29 4.21 0.87
CA TRP A 50 2.99 3.93 1.46
C TRP A 50 2.76 2.46 1.81
N SER A 51 3.45 1.54 1.12
CA SER A 51 3.20 0.10 1.23
C SER A 51 4.36 -0.69 1.88
N GLU A 52 5.61 -0.31 1.67
CA GLU A 52 6.74 -1.16 2.08
C GLU A 52 7.08 -1.07 3.57
N SER A 53 7.61 -2.19 4.10
CA SER A 53 8.16 -2.24 5.46
C SER A 53 9.36 -1.32 5.67
N SER A 54 10.18 -1.14 4.62
CA SER A 54 11.39 -0.30 4.62
C SER A 54 11.07 1.18 4.86
N SER A 55 9.83 1.60 4.58
CA SER A 55 9.30 2.95 4.75
C SER A 55 8.47 3.13 6.02
N ARG A 56 8.34 2.09 6.86
CA ARG A 56 7.42 2.08 8.01
C ARG A 56 7.69 3.22 8.99
N SER A 57 8.93 3.42 9.43
CA SER A 57 9.27 4.47 10.40
C SER A 57 8.93 5.85 9.84
N LEU A 58 9.30 6.11 8.58
CA LEU A 58 8.98 7.37 7.90
C LEU A 58 7.47 7.60 7.78
N ARG A 59 6.68 6.58 7.41
CA ARG A 59 5.21 6.70 7.39
C ARG A 59 4.62 7.02 8.75
N ARG A 60 5.04 6.29 9.79
CA ARG A 60 4.55 6.50 11.15
C ARG A 60 4.86 7.91 11.61
N HIS A 61 6.05 8.41 11.29
CA HIS A 61 6.43 9.80 11.54
C HIS A 61 5.54 10.79 10.80
N ILE A 62 5.24 10.55 9.52
CA ILE A 62 4.32 11.38 8.74
C ILE A 62 2.94 11.41 9.39
N PHE A 63 2.35 10.25 9.69
CA PHE A 63 1.02 10.17 10.32
C PHE A 63 0.96 10.84 11.69
N ALA A 64 2.04 10.77 12.47
CA ALA A 64 2.06 11.33 13.81
C ALA A 64 2.28 12.85 13.86
N ASN A 65 2.97 13.44 12.86
CA ASN A 65 3.45 14.83 12.96
C ASN A 65 2.91 15.77 11.87
N TYR A 66 2.29 15.24 10.82
CA TYR A 66 1.80 16.00 9.69
C TYR A 66 0.38 15.61 9.35
N LYS A 67 -0.35 16.53 8.71
CA LYS A 67 -1.65 16.25 8.11
C LYS A 67 -1.44 15.77 6.67
N LEU A 68 -1.66 14.49 6.44
CA LEU A 68 -1.75 13.95 5.08
C LEU A 68 -3.11 14.33 4.49
N ASN A 69 -3.11 15.10 3.40
CA ASN A 69 -4.35 15.57 2.79
C ASN A 69 -4.89 14.55 1.80
N TYR A 70 -4.02 14.09 0.89
CA TYR A 70 -4.41 13.13 -0.13
C TYR A 70 -3.25 12.27 -0.64
N ILE A 71 -3.61 11.13 -1.22
CA ILE A 71 -2.74 10.25 -2.01
C ILE A 71 -3.42 9.91 -3.34
N TYR A 72 -2.67 9.99 -4.43
CA TYR A 72 -3.02 9.44 -5.74
C TYR A 72 -1.97 8.40 -6.12
N GLN A 73 -2.37 7.15 -6.28
CA GLN A 73 -1.44 6.07 -6.62
C GLN A 73 -1.74 5.49 -8.00
N PHE A 74 -0.68 5.23 -8.76
CA PHE A 74 -0.79 4.75 -10.11
C PHE A 74 0.38 3.88 -10.53
N GLN A 75 0.17 3.09 -11.58
CA GLN A 75 1.20 2.30 -12.23
C GLN A 75 1.72 3.05 -13.47
N ASN A 76 2.98 2.85 -13.81
CA ASN A 76 3.67 3.54 -14.89
C ASN A 76 3.37 2.98 -16.29
N GLN A 77 2.14 2.58 -16.59
CA GLN A 77 1.86 1.87 -17.84
C GLN A 77 2.19 2.69 -19.09
N LYS A 78 2.00 4.02 -19.03
CA LYS A 78 2.09 4.90 -20.20
C LYS A 78 2.70 6.30 -19.94
N ARG A 79 3.35 6.52 -18.79
CA ARG A 79 3.67 7.89 -18.32
C ARG A 79 5.16 8.24 -18.43
N PHE A 80 6.01 7.54 -17.68
CA PHE A 80 7.45 7.75 -17.67
C PHE A 80 8.13 6.72 -18.56
N LYS A 81 8.56 7.13 -19.76
CA LYS A 81 9.13 6.24 -20.78
C LYS A 81 10.38 5.48 -20.31
N ASP A 82 11.19 6.12 -19.47
CA ASP A 82 12.47 5.58 -18.98
C ASP A 82 12.32 4.73 -17.71
N VAL A 83 11.09 4.53 -17.23
CA VAL A 83 10.81 3.72 -16.04
C VAL A 83 9.97 2.51 -16.47
N VAL A 84 10.26 1.35 -15.87
CA VAL A 84 9.51 0.12 -16.17
C VAL A 84 8.00 0.32 -16.00
N SER A 85 7.21 -0.22 -16.92
CA SER A 85 5.77 0.02 -17.00
C SER A 85 5.02 -0.42 -15.74
N PHE A 86 5.55 -1.42 -15.05
CA PHE A 86 4.92 -1.97 -13.84
C PHE A 86 5.24 -1.18 -12.57
N PHE A 87 6.14 -0.20 -12.62
CA PHE A 87 6.53 0.57 -11.45
C PHE A 87 5.34 1.39 -10.93
N LYS A 88 5.16 1.41 -9.60
CA LYS A 88 4.07 2.13 -8.97
C LYS A 88 4.55 3.42 -8.33
N PHE A 89 3.89 4.52 -8.66
CA PHE A 89 4.13 5.85 -8.13
C PHE A 89 2.98 6.32 -7.24
N ALA A 90 3.27 7.27 -6.36
CA ALA A 90 2.29 7.98 -5.57
C ALA A 90 2.55 9.49 -5.62
N ILE A 91 1.50 10.26 -5.87
CA ILE A 91 1.46 11.70 -5.59
C ILE A 91 0.79 11.88 -4.24
N PHE A 92 1.40 12.61 -3.32
CA PHE A 92 0.78 12.91 -2.03
C PHE A 92 1.00 14.36 -1.65
N GLN A 93 0.14 14.87 -0.77
CA GLN A 93 0.34 16.18 -0.16
C GLN A 93 0.27 16.08 1.37
N LEU A 94 1.24 16.72 2.02
CA LEU A 94 1.26 16.93 3.47
C LEU A 94 1.14 18.42 3.79
N SER A 95 0.51 18.72 4.91
CA SER A 95 0.52 20.04 5.54
C SER A 95 1.19 19.96 6.92
N ASN A 96 2.10 20.89 7.20
CA ASN A 96 2.74 21.00 8.53
C ASN A 96 1.90 21.88 9.45
N THR A 97 0.68 21.45 9.74
CA THR A 97 -0.24 22.15 10.66
C THR A 97 -0.04 21.74 12.12
N LYS A 98 1.02 20.97 12.43
CA LYS A 98 1.26 20.32 13.75
C LYS A 98 0.11 19.42 14.22
N VAL A 99 -0.79 19.04 13.32
CA VAL A 99 -1.91 18.13 13.59
C VAL A 99 -1.58 16.75 13.00
N PRO A 100 -1.67 15.67 13.80
CA PRO A 100 -1.52 14.31 13.30
C PRO A 100 -2.59 13.96 12.25
N THR A 101 -2.26 13.06 11.34
CA THR A 101 -3.24 12.52 10.38
C THR A 101 -4.24 11.63 11.13
N SER A 102 -5.53 11.94 11.03
CA SER A 102 -6.62 11.06 11.47
C SER A 102 -7.28 10.37 10.27
N ASN A 103 -7.57 11.15 9.24
CA ASN A 103 -8.12 10.73 7.96
C ASN A 103 -7.39 11.43 6.80
N PHE A 104 -7.51 10.85 5.61
CA PHE A 104 -7.02 11.44 4.37
C PHE A 104 -7.76 10.83 3.18
N LYS A 105 -7.74 11.51 2.04
CA LYS A 105 -8.36 11.00 0.83
C LYS A 105 -7.36 10.21 -0.01
N ALA A 106 -7.78 9.08 -0.56
CA ALA A 106 -6.93 8.22 -1.38
C ALA A 106 -7.65 7.74 -2.64
N LYS A 107 -6.93 7.74 -3.77
CA LYS A 107 -7.40 7.23 -5.04
C LYS A 107 -6.30 6.36 -5.62
N PHE A 108 -6.63 5.11 -5.86
CA PHE A 108 -5.70 4.11 -6.37
C PHE A 108 -6.06 3.73 -7.80
N MET A 109 -5.22 2.90 -8.42
CA MET A 109 -5.47 2.32 -9.74
C MET A 109 -5.79 3.35 -10.84
N ILE A 110 -5.13 4.52 -10.78
CA ILE A 110 -5.32 5.62 -11.73
C ILE A 110 -4.58 5.30 -13.04
N GLN A 111 -5.31 4.94 -14.10
CA GLN A 111 -4.75 4.37 -15.34
C GLN A 111 -5.50 4.77 -16.62
N SER A 112 -6.48 5.69 -16.57
CA SER A 112 -7.30 5.99 -17.74
C SER A 112 -6.55 6.78 -18.83
N SER A 113 -5.47 7.48 -18.47
CA SER A 113 -4.69 8.28 -19.42
C SER A 113 -3.21 8.43 -19.07
N ASP A 114 -2.43 8.81 -20.07
CA ASP A 114 -0.99 9.06 -19.97
C ASP A 114 -0.69 10.36 -19.21
N ASP A 115 -1.71 11.20 -19.01
CA ASP A 115 -1.63 12.49 -18.34
C ASP A 115 -2.29 12.41 -16.95
N ILE A 116 -1.47 12.14 -15.94
CA ILE A 116 -1.93 12.00 -14.54
C ILE A 116 -2.60 13.28 -14.04
N LEU A 117 -2.14 14.46 -14.48
CA LEU A 117 -2.72 15.73 -14.05
C LEU A 117 -4.11 15.91 -14.65
N LYS A 118 -4.31 15.61 -15.93
CA LYS A 118 -5.66 15.59 -16.51
C LYS A 118 -6.58 14.60 -15.81
N GLU A 119 -6.09 13.42 -15.47
CA GLU A 119 -6.91 12.40 -14.79
C GLU A 119 -7.33 12.83 -13.38
N ILE A 120 -6.41 13.41 -12.60
CA ILE A 120 -6.70 13.94 -11.26
C ILE A 120 -7.60 15.18 -11.33
N THR A 121 -7.36 16.07 -12.29
CA THR A 121 -8.08 17.35 -12.41
C THR A 121 -9.43 17.24 -13.12
N ARG A 122 -9.67 16.17 -13.90
CA ARG A 122 -10.97 15.90 -14.56
C ARG A 122 -12.11 15.86 -13.56
N ASP A 123 -11.84 15.37 -12.36
CA ASP A 123 -12.82 15.28 -11.28
C ASP A 123 -13.01 16.61 -10.53
N LEU A 124 -11.99 17.49 -10.53
CA LEU A 124 -12.05 18.79 -9.84
C LEU A 124 -13.02 19.78 -10.51
N LYS A 125 -13.25 19.68 -11.83
CA LYS A 125 -14.04 20.67 -12.59
C LYS A 125 -15.56 20.58 -12.36
N ASN A 126 -16.07 19.51 -11.77
CA ASN A 126 -17.50 19.18 -11.79
C ASN A 126 -18.23 19.27 -10.44
N SER A 127 -17.59 19.75 -9.37
CA SER A 127 -18.20 19.77 -8.03
C SER A 127 -17.80 21.02 -7.25
N LYS A 128 -18.79 21.81 -6.80
CA LYS A 128 -18.57 22.99 -5.96
C LYS A 128 -18.19 22.65 -4.51
N ASP A 129 -18.44 21.43 -4.05
CA ASP A 129 -18.31 21.08 -2.61
C ASP A 129 -17.34 19.91 -2.29
N ASP A 130 -17.06 18.98 -3.22
CA ASP A 130 -15.97 18.00 -3.03
C ASP A 130 -15.30 17.59 -4.35
N ALA A 131 -14.18 18.25 -4.62
CA ALA A 131 -13.39 18.06 -5.84
C ALA A 131 -12.67 16.69 -5.90
N TYR A 132 -12.57 15.97 -4.78
CA TYR A 132 -11.81 14.72 -4.70
C TYR A 132 -12.70 13.48 -4.83
N LYS A 133 -12.61 12.75 -5.95
CA LYS A 133 -13.31 11.46 -6.15
C LYS A 133 -12.42 10.25 -5.84
N GLY A 134 -12.16 10.03 -4.56
CA GLY A 134 -11.58 8.77 -4.08
C GLY A 134 -12.20 8.38 -2.75
N ILE A 135 -11.56 7.44 -2.06
CA ILE A 135 -12.03 6.95 -0.77
C ILE A 135 -11.42 7.74 0.37
N GLU A 136 -12.14 7.88 1.48
CA GLU A 136 -11.59 8.39 2.72
C GLU A 136 -11.04 7.23 3.54
N LEU A 137 -9.75 7.33 3.93
CA LEU A 137 -9.07 6.35 4.76
C LEU A 137 -8.80 6.93 6.13
N ASN A 138 -9.04 6.12 7.17
CA ASN A 138 -8.73 6.48 8.55
C ASN A 138 -7.49 5.71 9.06
N ILE A 139 -6.64 6.35 9.85
CA ILE A 139 -5.43 5.73 10.40
C ILE A 139 -5.74 4.53 11.30
N ASN A 140 -6.83 4.56 12.07
CA ASN A 140 -7.23 3.41 12.91
C ASN A 140 -7.65 2.22 12.05
N GLN A 141 -8.31 2.46 10.91
CA GLN A 141 -8.63 1.40 9.95
C GLN A 141 -7.34 0.82 9.35
N ILE A 142 -6.38 1.66 8.94
CA ILE A 142 -5.09 1.19 8.41
C ILE A 142 -4.33 0.35 9.44
N LYS A 143 -4.31 0.77 10.71
CA LYS A 143 -3.70 -0.01 11.80
C LYS A 143 -4.42 -1.33 12.04
N LYS A 144 -5.75 -1.39 11.88
CA LYS A 144 -6.50 -2.65 12.00
C LYS A 144 -6.19 -3.61 10.84
N LEU A 145 -6.08 -3.10 9.63
CA LEU A 145 -5.83 -3.91 8.42
C LEU A 145 -4.35 -4.31 8.28
N SER A 146 -3.43 -3.49 8.80
CA SER A 146 -1.99 -3.71 8.76
C SER A 146 -1.36 -3.39 10.12
N PRO A 147 -1.60 -4.22 11.15
CA PRO A 147 -1.16 -3.92 12.52
C PRO A 147 0.35 -3.87 12.68
N ILE A 148 1.07 -4.68 11.89
CA ILE A 148 2.53 -4.74 11.95
C ILE A 148 3.15 -3.65 11.09
N GLN A 149 2.66 -3.41 9.87
CA GLN A 149 3.35 -2.50 8.95
C GLN A 149 2.76 -1.10 8.93
N GLU A 150 1.49 -0.92 9.29
CA GLU A 150 0.74 0.30 9.04
C GLU A 150 0.86 0.71 7.55
N SER A 151 0.80 -0.29 6.67
CA SER A 151 0.86 -0.12 5.21
C SER A 151 -0.51 0.30 4.69
N ILE A 152 -0.53 1.24 3.75
CA ILE A 152 -1.75 1.60 3.03
C ILE A 152 -2.03 0.49 2.01
N ILE A 153 -3.19 -0.14 2.17
CA ILE A 153 -3.72 -1.11 1.21
C ILE A 153 -4.42 -0.27 0.13
N GLU A 154 -4.16 -0.60 -1.12
CA GLU A 154 -4.87 0.03 -2.25
C GLU A 154 -6.37 -0.32 -2.14
N PHE A 155 -7.27 0.42 -2.77
CA PHE A 155 -8.71 0.10 -2.84
C PHE A 155 -9.24 0.63 -4.17
N LYS A 156 -10.05 -0.17 -4.85
CA LYS A 156 -10.78 0.19 -6.07
C LYS A 156 -11.79 1.28 -5.80
N ASP A 157 -12.62 1.06 -4.78
CA ASP A 157 -13.71 1.94 -4.42
C ASP A 157 -14.13 1.75 -2.95
N SER A 158 -15.11 2.52 -2.52
CA SER A 158 -15.65 2.45 -1.16
C SER A 158 -16.36 1.13 -0.85
N LYS A 159 -16.90 0.43 -1.87
CA LYS A 159 -17.56 -0.87 -1.67
C LYS A 159 -16.53 -1.94 -1.30
N GLU A 160 -15.38 -1.94 -1.96
CA GLU A 160 -14.26 -2.83 -1.63
C GLU A 160 -13.74 -2.56 -0.22
N LEU A 161 -13.56 -1.29 0.17
CA LEU A 161 -13.15 -0.93 1.53
C LEU A 161 -14.15 -1.47 2.58
N ILE A 162 -15.45 -1.32 2.34
CA ILE A 162 -16.51 -1.85 3.22
C ILE A 162 -16.43 -3.37 3.32
N LEU A 163 -16.24 -4.07 2.19
CA LEU A 163 -16.13 -5.52 2.15
C LEU A 163 -14.93 -6.03 2.95
N ILE A 164 -13.75 -5.43 2.72
CA ILE A 164 -12.52 -5.80 3.44
C ILE A 164 -12.68 -5.55 4.94
N ASN A 165 -13.27 -4.43 5.34
CA ASN A 165 -13.54 -4.15 6.76
C ASN A 165 -14.48 -5.19 7.40
N LYS A 166 -15.50 -5.65 6.67
CA LYS A 166 -16.38 -6.74 7.13
C LYS A 166 -15.60 -8.04 7.30
N MET A 167 -14.75 -8.40 6.35
CA MET A 167 -13.94 -9.61 6.44
C MET A 167 -13.00 -9.58 7.66
N PHE A 168 -12.24 -8.50 7.86
CA PHE A 168 -11.35 -8.33 9.02
C PHE A 168 -12.09 -8.19 10.36
N SER A 169 -13.40 -7.93 10.35
CA SER A 169 -14.22 -7.96 11.57
C SER A 169 -14.70 -9.36 11.93
N LYS A 170 -14.87 -10.24 10.94
CA LYS A 170 -15.44 -11.58 11.12
C LYS A 170 -14.36 -12.66 11.24
N PHE A 171 -13.22 -12.47 10.58
CA PHE A 171 -12.17 -13.46 10.47
C PHE A 171 -10.86 -12.95 11.05
N SER A 172 -10.14 -13.81 11.75
CA SER A 172 -8.80 -13.56 12.25
C SER A 172 -7.74 -13.64 11.15
N THR A 173 -6.78 -12.73 11.18
CA THR A 173 -5.61 -12.75 10.29
C THR A 173 -4.68 -13.91 10.61
N LEU A 174 -3.98 -14.42 9.59
CA LEU A 174 -2.94 -15.43 9.78
C LEU A 174 -1.79 -14.90 10.64
N SER A 175 -1.43 -15.65 11.68
CA SER A 175 -0.31 -15.35 12.58
C SER A 175 1.04 -15.61 11.91
N GLU A 176 2.06 -14.79 12.24
CA GLU A 176 3.46 -15.07 11.85
C GLU A 176 3.99 -16.37 12.50
N GLU A 177 3.41 -16.82 13.61
CA GLU A 177 3.70 -18.12 14.23
C GLU A 177 3.27 -19.27 13.31
N TYR A 178 2.23 -19.07 12.50
CA TYR A 178 1.73 -20.05 11.56
C TYR A 178 2.58 -20.07 10.28
N ILE A 179 2.78 -18.91 9.63
CA ILE A 179 3.64 -18.78 8.45
C ILE A 179 4.45 -17.49 8.50
N ASN A 180 5.78 -17.62 8.43
CA ASN A 180 6.70 -16.50 8.33
C ASN A 180 7.23 -16.31 6.90
N PHE A 181 6.66 -15.35 6.16
CA PHE A 181 7.10 -15.01 4.80
C PHE A 181 8.35 -14.13 4.73
N LYS A 182 9.04 -13.83 5.85
CA LYS A 182 10.27 -13.02 5.86
C LYS A 182 11.39 -13.65 5.04
N LYS A 183 11.39 -14.98 4.88
CA LYS A 183 12.30 -15.72 3.98
C LYS A 183 11.68 -16.09 2.63
N GLY A 184 10.45 -15.65 2.33
CA GLY A 184 9.66 -16.14 1.20
C GLY A 184 9.21 -17.60 1.37
N LEU A 185 8.31 -18.06 0.51
CA LEU A 185 8.04 -19.49 0.33
C LEU A 185 9.22 -20.10 -0.41
N VAL A 186 10.32 -20.38 0.30
CA VAL A 186 11.45 -21.12 -0.27
C VAL A 186 10.99 -22.55 -0.57
N LEU A 187 10.58 -22.77 -1.82
CA LEU A 187 10.12 -24.06 -2.36
C LEU A 187 11.23 -25.13 -2.39
N SER A 188 12.50 -24.75 -2.18
CA SER A 188 13.63 -25.67 -2.21
C SER A 188 13.85 -26.48 -0.91
N ILE A 189 13.10 -26.20 0.16
CA ILE A 189 13.22 -26.96 1.40
C ILE A 189 12.15 -28.05 1.43
N LYS A 190 12.59 -29.31 1.30
CA LYS A 190 11.81 -30.58 1.36
C LYS A 190 10.86 -30.75 2.57
N ASN A 191 10.72 -29.77 3.48
CA ASN A 191 9.98 -29.87 4.74
C ASN A 191 8.75 -28.94 4.88
N ARG A 192 8.30 -28.24 3.82
CA ARG A 192 7.17 -27.29 3.95
C ARG A 192 5.90 -27.62 3.17
N LYS A 193 5.77 -28.83 2.60
CA LYS A 193 4.50 -29.29 2.00
C LYS A 193 3.33 -29.30 2.99
N SER A 194 3.60 -29.45 4.28
CA SER A 194 2.58 -29.37 5.35
C SER A 194 1.97 -27.98 5.50
N LEU A 195 2.69 -26.90 5.17
CA LEU A 195 2.15 -25.53 5.19
C LEU A 195 1.17 -25.25 4.05
N LEU A 196 1.15 -26.12 3.03
CA LEU A 196 0.19 -26.11 1.92
C LEU A 196 -1.00 -27.05 2.17
N LYS A 197 -1.09 -27.72 3.33
CA LYS A 197 -2.32 -28.42 3.68
C LYS A 197 -3.40 -27.36 3.90
N GLU A 198 -4.40 -27.37 3.02
CA GLU A 198 -5.61 -26.58 3.16
C GLU A 198 -6.25 -26.89 4.51
N TYR A 199 -6.17 -25.93 5.42
CA TYR A 199 -6.86 -26.02 6.70
C TYR A 199 -8.25 -25.40 6.52
N ASN A 200 -9.22 -26.26 6.16
CA ASN A 200 -10.61 -25.87 6.00
C ASN A 200 -11.27 -25.73 7.37
N ASN A 201 -11.04 -24.59 8.02
CA ASN A 201 -11.82 -24.18 9.16
C ASN A 201 -12.74 -23.04 8.73
N VAL A 202 -14.05 -23.24 8.88
CA VAL A 202 -15.11 -22.29 8.50
C VAL A 202 -14.97 -20.90 9.15
N ASN A 203 -14.19 -20.78 10.23
CA ASN A 203 -13.90 -19.52 10.92
C ASN A 203 -12.61 -18.84 10.44
N PHE A 204 -11.88 -19.42 9.49
CA PHE A 204 -10.65 -18.86 8.95
C PHE A 204 -10.81 -18.53 7.47
N ILE A 205 -10.28 -17.37 7.08
CA ILE A 205 -10.15 -16.98 5.69
C ILE A 205 -8.71 -16.52 5.48
N PHE A 206 -8.11 -16.85 4.33
CA PHE A 206 -6.71 -16.52 4.06
C PHE A 206 -6.56 -15.02 3.77
N LEU A 207 -6.46 -14.22 4.84
CA LEU A 207 -6.10 -12.81 4.77
C LEU A 207 -4.72 -12.63 5.38
N TYR A 208 -3.75 -12.31 4.52
CA TYR A 208 -2.39 -12.04 4.95
C TYR A 208 -2.14 -10.54 5.07
N SER A 209 -1.82 -10.09 6.28
CA SER A 209 -1.52 -8.68 6.57
C SER A 209 -0.05 -8.34 6.28
N ARG A 210 0.30 -8.28 4.99
CA ARG A 210 1.53 -7.61 4.53
C ARG A 210 1.29 -7.08 3.13
N ALA A 211 1.85 -5.90 2.83
CA ALA A 211 1.86 -5.06 1.60
C ALA A 211 1.13 -5.46 0.28
N ASN A 212 0.81 -6.72 0.02
CA ASN A 212 0.16 -7.27 -1.18
C ASN A 212 -1.08 -8.12 -0.83
N ILE A 213 -2.12 -7.53 -0.23
CA ILE A 213 -3.42 -8.20 -0.09
C ILE A 213 -4.04 -8.50 -1.48
N TYR A 214 -3.78 -7.63 -2.46
CA TYR A 214 -4.33 -7.75 -3.82
C TYR A 214 -4.00 -9.04 -4.54
N SER A 215 -2.74 -9.48 -4.46
CA SER A 215 -2.30 -10.69 -5.17
C SER A 215 -2.85 -11.97 -4.53
N LEU A 216 -3.30 -11.92 -3.27
CA LEU A 216 -3.78 -13.11 -2.57
C LEU A 216 -5.30 -13.25 -2.64
N ILE A 217 -6.06 -12.15 -2.71
CA ILE A 217 -7.54 -12.23 -2.74
C ILE A 217 -8.03 -12.65 -4.14
N GLN A 218 -7.38 -12.17 -5.21
CA GLN A 218 -7.86 -12.41 -6.57
C GLN A 218 -7.87 -13.91 -6.94
N ASP A 219 -6.90 -14.68 -6.45
CA ASP A 219 -6.76 -16.12 -6.75
C ASP A 219 -7.75 -17.00 -5.95
N PHE A 220 -8.32 -16.51 -4.85
CA PHE A 220 -9.17 -17.31 -3.94
C PHE A 220 -10.68 -17.12 -4.16
N PHE A 221 -11.08 -16.07 -4.89
CA PHE A 221 -12.48 -15.68 -5.05
C PHE A 221 -12.98 -15.70 -6.51
N GLU A 222 -12.36 -16.48 -7.40
CA GLU A 222 -12.96 -16.73 -8.72
C GLU A 222 -14.28 -17.50 -8.57
N ASP A 223 -15.39 -16.83 -8.86
CA ASP A 223 -16.70 -17.44 -9.03
C ASP A 223 -16.68 -18.28 -10.33
N LYS A 224 -17.14 -19.53 -10.27
CA LYS A 224 -17.26 -20.42 -11.43
C LYS A 224 -18.16 -19.85 -12.54
N ASN A 225 -18.93 -18.79 -12.26
CA ASN A 225 -19.80 -18.12 -13.24
C ASN A 225 -19.16 -16.93 -13.96
N SER A 226 -17.96 -16.46 -13.57
CA SER A 226 -17.28 -15.38 -14.31
C SER A 226 -16.55 -15.93 -15.52
N LYS A 227 -17.21 -15.89 -16.69
CA LYS A 227 -16.55 -16.10 -17.99
C LYS A 227 -15.62 -14.94 -18.30
N GLU A 228 -14.38 -15.01 -17.84
CA GLU A 228 -13.26 -14.44 -18.58
C GLU A 228 -11.97 -15.18 -18.19
N SER A 229 -11.43 -15.89 -19.17
CA SER A 229 -10.31 -16.80 -19.02
C SER A 229 -9.01 -16.04 -18.78
N SER A 230 -8.38 -16.26 -17.63
CA SER A 230 -6.93 -16.22 -17.54
C SER A 230 -6.44 -17.65 -17.26
N LYS A 231 -5.70 -18.22 -18.22
CA LYS A 231 -5.13 -19.56 -18.13
C LYS A 231 -4.13 -19.57 -16.98
N ASN A 232 -4.47 -20.25 -15.89
CA ASN A 232 -3.57 -21.09 -15.10
C ASN A 232 -4.42 -22.17 -14.40
N TYR A 233 -4.23 -23.41 -14.85
CA TYR A 233 -4.82 -24.60 -14.24
C TYR A 233 -4.36 -24.72 -12.78
N TYR A 234 -5.26 -25.04 -11.84
CA TYR A 234 -5.29 -26.31 -11.08
C TYR A 234 -6.55 -26.37 -10.18
N GLY A 235 -7.36 -27.43 -10.39
CA GLY A 235 -8.13 -28.11 -9.35
C GLY A 235 -9.31 -27.39 -8.69
N SER A 236 -10.53 -27.85 -8.97
CA SER A 236 -11.75 -27.42 -8.28
C SER A 236 -12.16 -28.42 -7.20
N ILE A 237 -12.66 -27.95 -6.05
CA ILE A 237 -13.40 -28.77 -5.09
C ILE A 237 -14.71 -28.09 -4.66
N LYS A 238 -15.70 -28.94 -4.43
CA LYS A 238 -17.16 -28.79 -4.38
C LYS A 238 -17.60 -28.32 -2.99
N MET A 239 -18.52 -27.36 -2.92
CA MET A 239 -19.20 -27.01 -1.67
C MET A 239 -20.41 -27.92 -1.43
N THR A 240 -20.36 -28.65 -0.32
CA THR A 240 -21.49 -29.06 0.53
C THR A 240 -21.00 -28.95 1.96
#